data_AF-A0A1F3T1K1-F1
#
_entry.id   AF-A0A1F3T1K1-F1
#
_cell.length_a   1.000
_cell.length_b   1.000
_cell.length_c   1.000
_cell.angle_alpha   90.00
_cell.angle_beta   90.00
_cell.angle_gamma   90.00
#
_symmetry.space_group_name_H-M   'P 1'
#
loop_
_entity.id
_entity.type
_entity.pdbx_description
1 polymer ?
#
loop_
_entity_poly.entity_id
_entity_poly.type
_entity_poly.pdbx_seq_one_letter_code
_entity_poly.pdbx_strand_id
1 'polypeptide(L)'
;MATRRETVHLLCKSIITRLENQKSISFPPRLRQIVHDEVFGLIGPYILTDQDLRERALAKVGARAEMLEDTQFTDSEQYKAAKAVVRSTFGDDELNGFYFQRNIKAIAVIIREYLMRSSHIDDVYETDEDLEKQIVEVIQKFDAANLH
;
A
#
# COMPACT_ATOMS: atom_id res chain seq x y z
N MET A 1 14.06 7.16 -2.50
CA MET A 1 14.09 5.79 -3.06
C MET A 1 12.75 5.55 -3.75
N ALA A 2 12.71 4.85 -4.88
CA ALA A 2 11.44 4.49 -5.50
C ALA A 2 10.81 3.31 -4.74
N THR A 3 9.52 3.42 -4.41
CA THR A 3 8.80 2.31 -3.75
C THR A 3 8.61 1.14 -4.72
N ARG A 4 8.67 -0.07 -4.17
CA ARG A 4 8.50 -1.35 -4.89
C ARG A 4 7.53 -2.24 -4.14
N ARG A 5 7.10 -3.34 -4.75
CA ARG A 5 6.17 -4.27 -4.09
C ARG A 5 6.67 -4.78 -2.73
N GLU A 6 7.97 -4.99 -2.59
CA GLU A 6 8.63 -5.34 -1.33
C GLU A 6 8.40 -4.28 -0.23
N THR A 7 8.37 -2.98 -0.59
CA THR A 7 8.11 -1.90 0.38
C THR A 7 6.67 -1.93 0.93
N VAL A 8 5.70 -2.43 0.15
CA VAL A 8 4.34 -2.67 0.64
C VAL A 8 4.32 -3.82 1.64
N HIS A 9 5.13 -4.86 1.40
CA HIS A 9 5.27 -5.97 2.35
C HIS A 9 5.91 -5.50 3.66
N LEU A 10 6.91 -4.63 3.59
CA LEU A 10 7.51 -3.98 4.77
C LEU A 10 6.51 -3.12 5.54
N LEU A 11 5.64 -2.38 4.84
CA LEU A 11 4.55 -1.63 5.47
C LEU A 11 3.61 -2.55 6.25
N CYS A 12 3.13 -3.64 5.62
CA CYS A 12 2.25 -4.62 6.26
C CYS A 12 2.90 -5.23 7.52
N LYS A 13 4.17 -5.60 7.40
CA LYS A 13 4.98 -6.09 8.52
C LYS A 13 5.10 -5.03 9.61
N SER A 14 5.32 -3.76 9.27
CA SER A 14 5.45 -2.66 10.24
C SER A 14 4.16 -2.44 11.02
N ILE A 15 3.00 -2.51 10.35
CA ILE A 15 1.67 -2.41 10.98
C ILE A 15 1.53 -3.50 12.04
N ILE A 16 1.66 -4.77 11.65
CA ILE A 16 1.48 -5.90 12.57
C ILE A 16 2.51 -5.89 13.69
N THR A 17 3.79 -5.61 13.38
CA THR A 17 4.85 -5.55 14.39
C THR A 17 4.60 -4.45 15.42
N ARG A 18 4.11 -3.27 15.00
CA ARG A 18 3.79 -2.19 15.95
C ARG A 18 2.60 -2.52 16.83
N LEU A 19 1.54 -3.11 16.26
CA LEU A 19 0.37 -3.56 17.03
C LEU A 19 0.75 -4.66 18.04
N GLU A 20 1.61 -5.61 17.65
CA GLU A 20 2.15 -6.65 18.54
C GLU A 20 2.99 -6.01 19.67
N ASN A 21 3.89 -5.07 19.34
CA ASN A 21 4.74 -4.39 20.32
C ASN A 21 3.95 -3.51 21.30
N GLN A 22 2.84 -2.91 20.85
CA GLN A 22 1.93 -2.13 21.68
C GLN A 22 1.01 -3.01 22.54
N LYS A 23 1.08 -4.34 22.37
CA LYS A 23 0.20 -5.32 23.01
C LYS A 23 -1.27 -5.12 22.66
N SER A 24 -1.53 -4.60 21.48
CA SER A 24 -2.89 -4.39 20.95
C SER A 24 -3.45 -5.68 20.35
N ILE A 25 -2.57 -6.56 19.84
CA ILE A 25 -2.90 -7.90 19.35
C ILE A 25 -1.92 -8.93 19.90
N SER A 26 -2.36 -10.17 20.04
CA SER A 26 -1.52 -11.33 20.38
C SER A 26 -1.79 -12.48 19.42
N PHE A 27 -0.71 -13.16 19.01
CA PHE A 27 -0.78 -14.37 18.20
C PHE A 27 0.49 -15.20 18.40
N PRO A 28 0.48 -16.51 18.10
CA PRO A 28 1.64 -17.36 18.27
C PRO A 28 2.77 -16.94 17.32
N PRO A 29 4.04 -16.84 17.78
CA PRO A 29 5.16 -16.39 16.94
C PRO A 29 5.34 -17.19 15.64
N ARG A 30 4.94 -18.47 15.64
CA ARG A 30 4.96 -19.35 14.47
C ARG A 30 4.01 -18.91 13.34
N LEU A 31 2.94 -18.16 13.66
CA LEU A 31 1.96 -17.66 12.70
C LEU A 31 2.33 -16.28 12.16
N ARG A 32 3.39 -15.64 12.67
CA ARG A 32 3.76 -14.26 12.28
C ARG A 32 3.90 -14.08 10.78
N GLN A 33 4.56 -15.02 10.10
CA GLN A 33 4.72 -14.96 8.65
C GLN A 33 3.37 -15.07 7.93
N ILE A 34 2.50 -15.99 8.36
CA ILE A 34 1.17 -16.20 7.79
C ILE A 34 0.33 -14.92 7.95
N VAL A 35 0.31 -14.32 9.15
CA VAL A 35 -0.43 -13.09 9.41
C VAL A 35 0.07 -11.94 8.53
N HIS A 36 1.38 -11.79 8.34
CA HIS A 36 1.92 -10.78 7.44
C HIS A 36 1.51 -11.00 5.97
N ASP A 37 1.58 -12.25 5.51
CA ASP A 37 1.24 -12.61 4.13
C ASP A 37 -0.26 -12.42 3.86
N GLU A 38 -1.13 -12.77 4.80
CA GLU A 38 -2.58 -12.57 4.71
C GLU A 38 -2.95 -11.09 4.68
N VAL A 39 -2.37 -10.28 5.57
CA VAL A 39 -2.57 -8.82 5.56
C VAL A 39 -2.11 -8.20 4.25
N PHE A 40 -0.95 -8.63 3.75
CA PHE A 40 -0.45 -8.20 2.44
C PHE A 40 -1.39 -8.61 1.30
N GLY A 41 -1.94 -9.82 1.34
CA GLY A 41 -2.93 -10.28 0.36
C GLY A 41 -4.22 -9.45 0.36
N LEU A 42 -4.65 -8.98 1.54
CA LEU A 42 -5.85 -8.17 1.70
C LEU A 42 -5.69 -6.73 1.23
N ILE A 43 -4.62 -6.06 1.68
CA ILE A 43 -4.46 -4.61 1.42
C ILE A 43 -3.55 -4.31 0.23
N GLY A 44 -2.64 -5.22 -0.08
CA GLY A 44 -1.64 -5.02 -1.12
C GLY A 44 -2.25 -4.61 -2.47
N PRO A 45 -3.35 -5.20 -2.96
CA PRO A 45 -3.95 -4.79 -4.23
C PRO A 45 -4.40 -3.31 -4.27
N TYR A 46 -4.72 -2.74 -3.11
CA TYR A 46 -5.15 -1.34 -2.97
C TYR A 46 -4.00 -0.35 -2.81
N ILE A 47 -2.75 -0.82 -2.73
CA ILE A 47 -1.56 0.01 -2.56
C ILE A 47 -0.67 -0.13 -3.79
N LEU A 48 -0.55 0.96 -4.55
CA LEU A 48 0.36 1.04 -5.68
C LEU A 48 1.67 1.69 -5.27
N THR A 49 2.73 1.34 -5.99
CA THR A 49 4.08 1.86 -5.81
C THR A 49 4.54 2.69 -7.01
N ASP A 50 5.65 3.40 -6.86
CA ASP A 50 6.28 4.14 -7.96
C ASP A 50 6.62 3.21 -9.13
N GLN A 51 6.98 1.96 -8.85
CA GLN A 51 7.21 0.95 -9.87
C GLN A 51 5.92 0.62 -10.63
N ASP A 52 4.82 0.35 -9.92
CA ASP A 52 3.52 0.04 -10.55
C ASP A 52 3.03 1.21 -11.42
N LEU A 53 3.24 2.45 -10.95
CA LEU A 53 2.93 3.66 -11.70
C LEU A 53 3.76 3.80 -12.96
N ARG A 54 5.06 3.53 -12.88
CA ARG A 54 5.95 3.56 -14.03
C ARG A 54 5.54 2.53 -15.07
N GLU A 55 5.26 1.30 -14.65
CA GLU A 55 4.82 0.22 -15.53
C GLU A 55 3.47 0.54 -16.19
N ARG A 56 2.50 1.07 -15.43
CA ARG A 56 1.20 1.50 -15.97
C ARG A 56 1.32 2.69 -16.92
N ALA A 57 2.20 3.64 -16.63
CA ALA A 57 2.47 4.77 -17.51
C ALA A 57 3.09 4.30 -18.83
N LEU A 58 4.08 3.40 -18.78
CA LEU A 58 4.68 2.80 -19.97
C LEU A 58 3.66 2.00 -20.79
N ALA A 59 2.80 1.21 -20.14
CA ALA A 59 1.74 0.47 -20.82
C ALA A 59 0.75 1.41 -21.54
N LYS A 60 0.37 2.55 -20.92
CA LYS A 60 -0.48 3.56 -21.56
C LYS A 60 0.22 4.28 -22.71
N VAL A 61 1.54 4.52 -22.62
CA VAL A 61 2.32 5.10 -23.73
C VAL A 61 2.41 4.10 -24.88
N GLY A 62 2.75 2.83 -24.62
CA GLY A 62 2.80 1.80 -25.66
C GLY A 62 1.47 1.62 -26.39
N ALA A 63 0.37 1.55 -25.64
CA ALA A 63 -0.97 1.49 -26.22
C ALA A 63 -1.37 2.75 -27.00
N ARG A 64 -0.81 3.92 -26.66
CA ARG A 64 -1.03 5.17 -27.42
C ARG A 64 -0.10 5.29 -28.62
N ALA A 65 1.13 4.79 -28.55
CA ALA A 65 2.08 4.77 -29.64
C ALA A 65 1.56 3.91 -30.81
N GLU A 66 0.89 2.79 -30.51
CA GLU A 66 0.18 1.98 -31.51
C GLU A 66 -1.02 2.70 -32.15
N MET A 67 -1.58 3.75 -31.51
CA MET A 67 -2.69 4.55 -32.03
C MET A 67 -2.26 5.89 -32.63
N LEU A 68 -1.01 6.30 -32.42
CA LEU A 68 -0.48 7.63 -32.77
C LEU A 68 0.84 7.48 -33.54
N GLU A 69 0.80 6.88 -34.72
CA GLU A 69 1.88 7.04 -35.71
C GLU A 69 2.00 8.50 -36.22
N ASP A 70 1.07 9.40 -35.83
CA ASP A 70 0.86 10.68 -36.50
C ASP A 70 1.00 11.94 -35.60
N THR A 71 1.62 11.85 -34.41
CA THR A 71 1.82 13.05 -33.56
C THR A 71 3.26 13.25 -33.09
N GLN A 72 3.80 14.45 -33.35
CA GLN A 72 5.16 14.93 -33.06
C GLN A 72 5.50 15.11 -31.57
N PHE A 73 4.96 14.30 -30.66
CA PHE A 73 5.37 14.34 -29.26
C PHE A 73 6.60 13.47 -29.06
N THR A 74 7.67 14.04 -28.47
CA THR A 74 8.84 13.25 -28.06
C THR A 74 8.45 12.23 -26.98
N ASP A 75 9.03 11.02 -27.01
CA ASP A 75 8.73 9.94 -26.06
C ASP A 75 8.78 10.38 -24.58
N SER A 76 9.67 11.33 -24.28
CA SER A 76 9.82 11.89 -22.93
C SER A 76 8.62 12.74 -22.49
N GLU A 77 7.98 13.48 -23.39
CA GLU A 77 6.79 14.28 -23.09
C GLU A 77 5.54 13.40 -22.99
N GLN A 78 5.43 12.39 -23.86
CA GLN A 78 4.36 11.40 -23.79
C GLN A 78 4.40 10.64 -22.45
N TYR A 79 5.59 10.25 -21.98
CA TYR A 79 5.77 9.60 -20.70
C TYR A 79 5.39 10.50 -19.51
N LYS A 80 5.78 11.78 -19.52
CA LYS A 80 5.41 12.74 -18.46
C LYS A 80 3.89 12.95 -18.42
N ALA A 81 3.25 13.11 -19.57
CA ALA A 81 1.80 13.27 -19.68
C ALA A 81 1.07 11.99 -19.23
N ALA A 82 1.53 10.81 -19.65
CA ALA A 82 0.95 9.54 -19.22
C ALA A 82 1.08 9.32 -17.71
N LYS A 83 2.26 9.62 -17.12
CA LYS A 83 2.46 9.57 -15.67
C LYS A 83 1.52 10.51 -14.92
N ALA A 84 1.34 11.74 -15.41
CA ALA A 84 0.41 12.70 -14.81
C ALA A 84 -1.05 12.21 -14.87
N VAL A 85 -1.47 11.64 -16.00
CA VAL A 85 -2.81 11.05 -16.16
C VAL A 85 -3.00 9.86 -15.22
N VAL A 86 -2.03 8.94 -15.14
CA VAL A 86 -2.11 7.79 -14.23
C VAL A 86 -2.20 8.27 -12.78
N ARG A 87 -1.37 9.25 -12.37
CA ARG A 87 -1.43 9.86 -11.03
C ARG A 87 -2.78 10.52 -10.74
N SER A 88 -3.36 11.25 -11.70
CA SER A 88 -4.67 11.89 -11.55
C SER A 88 -5.83 10.91 -11.31
N THR A 89 -5.66 9.64 -11.69
CA THR A 89 -6.67 8.58 -11.46
C THR A 89 -6.71 8.07 -10.01
N PHE A 90 -5.68 8.32 -9.20
CA PHE A 90 -5.56 7.75 -7.85
C PHE A 90 -5.76 8.78 -6.72
N GLY A 91 -6.12 10.02 -7.06
CA GLY A 91 -6.40 11.08 -6.08
C GLY A 91 -5.18 11.59 -5.32
N ASP A 92 -5.44 12.41 -4.29
CA ASP A 92 -4.42 13.03 -3.42
C ASP A 92 -3.92 12.10 -2.30
N ASP A 93 -4.37 10.83 -2.27
CA ASP A 93 -3.95 9.83 -1.28
C ASP A 93 -2.57 9.24 -1.64
N GLU A 94 -1.58 10.12 -1.79
CA GLU A 94 -0.16 9.80 -1.96
C GLU A 94 0.56 10.02 -0.63
N LEU A 95 1.28 8.99 -0.17
CA LEU A 95 2.06 9.06 1.04
C LEU A 95 3.37 8.30 0.88
N ASN A 96 4.51 8.99 1.00
CA ASN A 96 5.85 8.41 0.98
C ASN A 96 6.10 7.48 -0.23
N GLY A 97 5.53 7.80 -1.39
CA GLY A 97 5.63 7.01 -2.62
C GLY A 97 4.67 5.81 -2.70
N PHE A 98 3.74 5.67 -1.75
CA PHE A 98 2.58 4.79 -1.88
C PHE A 98 1.39 5.58 -2.40
N TYR A 99 0.63 4.96 -3.28
CA TYR A 99 -0.56 5.55 -3.89
C TYR A 99 -1.73 4.64 -3.59
N PHE A 100 -2.63 5.10 -2.73
CA PHE A 100 -3.73 4.30 -2.24
C PHE A 100 -4.93 4.40 -3.17
N GLN A 101 -5.47 3.26 -3.58
CA GLN A 101 -6.70 3.19 -4.41
C GLN A 101 -7.97 3.37 -3.59
N ARG A 102 -7.86 3.38 -2.26
CA ARG A 102 -8.93 3.60 -1.29
C ARG A 102 -8.37 4.51 -0.20
N ASN A 103 -9.24 5.30 0.43
CA ASN A 103 -8.86 6.09 1.59
C ASN A 103 -8.17 5.19 2.65
N ILE A 104 -7.09 5.69 3.26
CA ILE A 104 -6.33 5.01 4.30
C ILE A 104 -7.23 4.49 5.43
N LYS A 105 -8.28 5.23 5.81
CA LYS A 105 -9.24 4.76 6.82
C LYS A 105 -9.97 3.48 6.39
N ALA A 106 -10.33 3.35 5.12
CA ALA A 106 -10.95 2.13 4.60
C ALA A 106 -9.96 0.94 4.63
N ILE A 107 -8.66 1.20 4.41
CA ILE A 107 -7.61 0.18 4.53
C ILE A 107 -7.47 -0.26 6.00
N ALA A 108 -7.50 0.68 6.94
CA ALA A 108 -7.46 0.39 8.37
C ALA A 108 -8.65 -0.47 8.81
N VAL A 109 -9.86 -0.18 8.31
CA VAL A 109 -11.06 -0.99 8.55
C VAL A 109 -10.87 -2.43 8.07
N ILE A 110 -10.32 -2.64 6.87
CA ILE A 110 -10.05 -3.99 6.33
C ILE A 110 -9.08 -4.77 7.24
N ILE A 111 -8.01 -4.12 7.69
CA ILE A 111 -7.02 -4.74 8.58
C ILE A 111 -7.66 -5.07 9.93
N ARG A 112 -8.40 -4.13 10.52
CA ARG A 112 -9.15 -4.33 11.77
C ARG A 112 -10.10 -5.53 11.66
N GLU A 113 -10.90 -5.58 10.59
CA GLU A 113 -11.83 -6.71 10.36
C GLU A 113 -11.12 -8.05 10.26
N TYR A 114 -9.95 -8.08 9.61
CA TYR A 114 -9.11 -9.27 9.59
C TYR A 114 -8.61 -9.65 10.99
N LEU A 115 -8.11 -8.68 11.77
CA LEU A 115 -7.59 -8.93 13.12
C LEU A 115 -8.69 -9.47 14.06
N MET A 116 -9.91 -9.00 13.92
CA MET A 116 -11.06 -9.41 14.73
C MET A 116 -11.68 -10.76 14.33
N ARG A 117 -11.40 -11.25 13.11
CA ARG A 117 -12.05 -12.47 12.56
C ARG A 117 -11.09 -13.61 12.26
N SER A 118 -9.80 -13.33 12.13
CA SER A 118 -8.80 -14.33 11.77
C SER A 118 -8.61 -15.33 12.90
N SER A 119 -8.65 -16.62 12.56
CA SER A 119 -8.30 -17.71 13.48
C SER A 119 -6.80 -17.75 13.82
N HIS A 120 -5.99 -16.93 13.15
CA HIS A 120 -4.55 -16.82 13.40
C HIS A 120 -4.21 -15.76 14.45
N ILE A 121 -5.20 -14.98 14.88
CA ILE A 121 -5.08 -14.00 15.98
C ILE A 121 -5.70 -14.62 17.22
N ASP A 122 -4.96 -14.64 18.33
CA ASP A 122 -5.44 -15.21 19.59
C ASP A 122 -6.34 -14.20 20.31
N ASP A 123 -5.84 -12.98 20.51
CA ASP A 123 -6.53 -11.92 21.23
C ASP A 123 -6.33 -10.55 20.57
N VAL A 124 -7.36 -9.71 20.62
CA VAL A 124 -7.33 -8.28 20.30
C VAL A 124 -7.78 -7.52 21.54
N TYR A 125 -6.93 -6.63 22.05
CA TYR A 125 -7.14 -5.95 23.33
C TYR A 125 -7.61 -4.49 23.19
N GLU A 126 -7.61 -3.96 21.97
CA GLU A 126 -8.04 -2.58 21.67
C GLU A 126 -9.50 -2.51 21.23
N THR A 127 -10.08 -1.30 21.32
CA THR A 127 -11.36 -1.02 20.67
C THR A 127 -11.17 -0.90 19.15
N ASP A 128 -12.26 -1.10 18.40
CA ASP A 128 -12.28 -0.92 16.95
C ASP A 128 -11.71 0.45 16.51
N GLU A 129 -12.11 1.52 17.19
CA GLU A 129 -11.71 2.89 16.86
C GLU A 129 -10.23 3.13 17.15
N ASP A 130 -9.73 2.63 18.28
CA ASP A 130 -8.33 2.76 18.66
C ASP A 130 -7.43 1.95 17.72
N LEU A 131 -7.85 0.74 17.36
CA LEU A 131 -7.11 -0.13 16.43
C LEU A 131 -7.00 0.51 15.05
N GLU A 132 -8.12 1.03 14.51
CA GLU A 132 -8.12 1.76 13.25
C GLU A 132 -7.18 2.98 13.30
N LYS A 133 -7.23 3.76 14.38
CA LYS A 133 -6.39 4.94 14.55
C LYS A 133 -4.91 4.56 14.59
N GLN A 134 -4.55 3.52 15.35
CA GLN A 134 -3.17 3.03 15.41
C GLN A 134 -2.69 2.60 14.03
N ILE A 135 -3.49 1.83 13.27
CA ILE A 135 -3.13 1.40 11.91
C ILE A 135 -2.88 2.61 10.99
N VAL A 136 -3.78 3.61 11.00
CA VAL A 136 -3.63 4.85 10.22
C VAL A 136 -2.33 5.57 10.61
N GLU A 137 -2.05 5.71 11.90
CA GLU A 137 -0.83 6.35 12.38
C GLU A 137 0.44 5.63 11.93
N VAL A 138 0.43 4.29 11.93
CA VAL A 138 1.56 3.51 11.43
C VAL A 138 1.76 3.76 9.94
N ILE A 139 0.69 3.74 9.14
CA ILE A 139 0.76 4.01 7.70
C ILE A 139 1.32 5.41 7.45
N GLN A 140 0.81 6.43 8.15
CA GLN A 140 1.24 7.83 8.03
C GLN A 140 2.72 8.05 8.39
N LYS A 141 3.20 7.35 9.42
CA LYS A 141 4.59 7.47 9.91
C LYS A 141 5.54 6.50 9.21
N PHE A 142 5.05 5.64 8.33
CA PHE A 142 5.89 4.64 7.66
C PHE A 142 6.78 5.32 6.62
N ASP A 143 8.08 5.16 6.79
CA ASP A 143 9.07 5.59 5.81
C ASP A 143 10.04 4.43 5.54
N ALA A 144 10.03 3.95 4.29
CA ALA A 144 10.89 2.87 3.85
C ALA A 144 12.39 3.20 3.97
N ALA A 145 12.76 4.49 3.94
CA ALA A 145 14.15 4.92 4.08
C ALA A 145 14.66 4.91 5.53
N ASN A 146 13.75 4.93 6.51
CA ASN A 146 14.07 5.00 7.95
C ASN A 146 13.89 3.65 8.68
N LEU A 147 13.71 2.55 7.93
CA LEU A 147 13.74 1.18 8.48
C LEU A 147 15.20 0.75 8.68
N HIS A 148 15.81 1.20 9.79
CA HIS A 148 17.10 0.71 10.28
C HIS A 148 16.93 -0.50 11.19
#